data_AF-A0A554R558-F1
#
_entry.id   AF-A0A554R558-F1
#
_cell.length_a   1.000
_cell.length_b   1.000
_cell.length_c   1.000
_cell.angle_alpha   90.00
_cell.angle_beta   90.00
_cell.angle_gamma   90.00
#
_symmetry.space_group_name_H-M   'P 1'
#
loop_
_entity.id
_entity.type
_entity.pdbx_description
1 polymer ?
#
loop_
_entity_poly.entity_id
_entity_poly.type
_entity_poly.pdbx_seq_one_letter_code
_entity_poly.pdbx_strand_id
1 'polypeptide(L)'
;MDAFDNSTGIDAGEALRRYAPEVSEVLRRMIFSSTGSLDALVRSTCAETLSLPALPLPPITHSAPESVAREFAEQFSVDVSNVDGDLRAALFKELGSQAKEFVFSVYVADWFPRLLHALDLLFGPWTSEAKLTAEWRETELSVDSAEFSRSVARLRVLDPVTTELVRLRQARQHNCRLCKSLRMSSALEAGADEALFDEVDNYQDSALSARHKAALSLADAMVWQPGYIPADVIDAVREHFSPAESVELVLDMTRNASSKVAVAFGSDAPHVDEGVEIYEVDEDGQVTFGLGFRV
;
A
#
# COMPACT_ATOMS: atom_id res chain seq x y z
N MET A 1 12.12 -25.10 -17.02
CA MET A 1 10.96 -24.22 -16.80
C MET A 1 10.01 -25.04 -15.97
N ASP A 2 10.36 -25.17 -14.69
CA ASP A 2 9.55 -25.93 -13.75
C ASP A 2 8.33 -25.08 -13.47
N ALA A 3 7.16 -25.62 -13.83
CA ALA A 3 5.88 -25.01 -13.51
C ALA A 3 5.82 -24.81 -12.00
N PHE A 4 5.71 -23.55 -11.57
CA PHE A 4 5.51 -23.22 -10.17
C PHE A 4 4.25 -23.95 -9.69
N ASP A 5 4.42 -24.78 -8.65
CA ASP A 5 3.35 -25.57 -8.04
C ASP A 5 2.25 -24.62 -7.54
N ASN A 6 1.12 -24.64 -8.25
CA ASN A 6 0.01 -23.70 -8.09
C ASN A 6 -0.91 -24.04 -6.89
N SER A 7 -0.46 -24.91 -5.99
CA SER A 7 -1.14 -25.13 -4.71
C SER A 7 -0.11 -25.35 -3.61
N THR A 8 0.42 -24.27 -3.05
CA THR A 8 1.27 -24.34 -1.85
C THR A 8 0.52 -24.92 -0.64
N GLY A 9 -0.80 -25.10 -0.72
CA GLY A 9 -1.63 -25.67 0.34
C GLY A 9 -1.67 -24.83 1.62
N ILE A 10 -1.14 -23.60 1.56
CA ILE A 10 -1.13 -22.62 2.65
C ILE A 10 -2.16 -21.54 2.35
N ASP A 11 -2.83 -21.04 3.39
CA ASP A 11 -3.73 -19.89 3.28
C ASP A 11 -2.95 -18.56 3.29
N ALA A 12 -3.65 -17.45 3.03
CA ALA A 12 -3.07 -16.10 3.05
C ALA A 12 -2.33 -15.76 4.36
N GLY A 13 -2.89 -16.16 5.51
CA GLY A 13 -2.29 -15.89 6.81
C GLY A 13 -1.00 -16.67 7.03
N GLU A 14 -0.94 -17.92 6.59
CA GLU A 14 0.27 -18.74 6.64
C GLU A 14 1.32 -18.27 5.63
N ALA A 15 0.93 -17.86 4.44
CA ALA A 15 1.84 -17.25 3.46
C ALA A 15 2.52 -16.00 4.05
N LEU A 16 1.76 -15.10 4.69
CA LEU A 16 2.32 -13.90 5.30
C LEU A 16 3.28 -14.22 6.44
N ARG A 17 2.92 -15.13 7.36
CA ARG A 17 3.82 -15.55 8.46
C ARG A 17 5.09 -16.23 7.96
N ARG A 18 4.99 -17.00 6.87
CA ARG A 18 6.11 -17.75 6.31
C ARG A 18 7.09 -16.86 5.55
N TYR A 19 6.58 -15.94 4.73
CA TYR A 19 7.41 -15.16 3.81
C TYR A 19 7.72 -13.75 4.33
N ALA A 20 6.95 -13.23 5.29
CA ALA A 20 7.15 -11.91 5.88
C ALA A 20 6.76 -11.89 7.39
N PRO A 21 7.42 -12.71 8.25
CA PRO A 21 7.00 -12.90 9.64
C PRO A 21 6.95 -11.62 10.46
N GLU A 22 7.93 -10.72 10.30
CA GLU A 22 7.94 -9.45 11.01
C GLU A 22 6.81 -8.54 10.55
N VAL A 23 6.59 -8.43 9.23
CA VAL A 23 5.49 -7.65 8.65
C VAL A 23 4.15 -8.18 9.13
N SER A 24 3.98 -9.51 9.24
CA SER A 24 2.79 -10.15 9.78
C SER A 24 2.46 -9.66 11.20
N GLU A 25 3.46 -9.54 12.08
CA GLU A 25 3.25 -9.08 13.46
C GLU A 25 2.88 -7.58 13.52
N VAL A 26 3.57 -6.74 12.73
CA VAL A 26 3.26 -5.30 12.64
C VAL A 26 1.86 -5.08 12.06
N LEU A 27 1.52 -5.78 10.97
CA LEU A 27 0.21 -5.73 10.34
C LEU A 27 -0.88 -6.07 11.36
N ARG A 28 -0.70 -7.17 12.11
CA ARG A 28 -1.66 -7.57 13.16
C ARG A 28 -1.81 -6.48 14.23
N ARG A 29 -0.71 -5.88 14.70
CA ARG A 29 -0.75 -4.79 15.68
C ARG A 29 -1.56 -3.59 15.18
N MET A 30 -1.32 -3.18 13.93
CA MET A 30 -2.03 -2.07 13.30
C MET A 30 -3.52 -2.39 13.08
N ILE A 31 -3.88 -3.62 12.70
CA ILE A 31 -5.29 -4.04 12.56
C ILE A 31 -6.04 -3.92 13.90
N PHE A 32 -5.39 -4.19 15.03
CA PHE A 32 -5.99 -4.11 16.37
C PHE A 32 -5.58 -2.85 17.16
N SER A 33 -5.29 -1.77 16.44
CA SER A 33 -5.08 -0.45 17.00
C SER A 33 -6.38 0.34 17.14
N SER A 34 -6.47 1.19 18.17
CA SER A 34 -7.44 2.27 18.22
C SER A 34 -6.71 3.61 18.34
N THR A 35 -7.09 4.56 17.47
CA THR A 35 -6.60 5.94 17.47
C THR A 35 -7.62 6.93 18.00
N GLY A 36 -8.88 6.51 18.16
CA GLY A 36 -9.91 7.34 18.77
C GLY A 36 -11.34 6.92 18.44
N SER A 37 -12.28 7.83 18.68
CA SER A 37 -13.72 7.57 18.59
C SER A 37 -14.24 7.34 17.16
N LEU A 38 -13.48 7.74 16.13
CA LEU A 38 -13.87 7.66 14.73
C LEU A 38 -13.36 6.42 14.00
N ASP A 39 -12.57 5.56 14.64
CA ASP A 39 -11.96 4.40 13.98
C ASP A 39 -13.02 3.46 13.35
N ALA A 40 -14.15 3.25 14.02
CA ALA A 40 -15.23 2.42 13.50
C ALA A 40 -15.92 3.06 12.28
N LEU A 41 -16.12 4.38 12.31
CA LEU A 41 -16.64 5.14 11.17
C LEU A 41 -15.72 4.96 9.96
N VAL A 42 -14.42 5.23 10.15
CA VAL A 42 -13.41 5.14 9.09
C VAL A 42 -13.34 3.74 8.49
N ARG A 43 -13.28 2.69 9.33
CA ARG A 43 -13.24 1.30 8.85
C ARG A 43 -14.48 0.93 8.03
N SER A 44 -15.68 1.29 8.48
CA SER A 44 -16.91 1.03 7.73
C SER A 44 -16.98 1.83 6.42
N THR A 45 -16.64 3.12 6.48
CA THR A 45 -16.67 4.01 5.32
C THR A 45 -15.69 3.56 4.23
N CYS A 46 -14.45 3.23 4.57
CA CYS A 46 -13.49 2.70 3.60
C CYS A 46 -13.98 1.38 3.02
N ALA A 47 -14.44 0.44 3.86
CA ALA A 47 -14.94 -0.85 3.41
C ALA A 47 -16.09 -0.75 2.40
N GLU A 48 -17.09 0.10 2.68
CA GLU A 48 -18.20 0.38 1.78
C GLU A 48 -17.70 0.99 0.47
N THR A 49 -16.80 1.98 0.54
CA THR A 49 -16.22 2.65 -0.65
C THR A 49 -15.46 1.67 -1.53
N LEU A 50 -14.74 0.72 -0.93
CA LEU A 50 -13.91 -0.25 -1.64
C LEU A 50 -14.68 -1.48 -2.13
N SER A 51 -15.95 -1.65 -1.70
CA SER A 51 -16.69 -2.89 -1.86
C SER A 51 -15.94 -4.11 -1.29
N LEU A 52 -15.28 -3.93 -0.14
CA LEU A 52 -14.52 -4.95 0.58
C LEU A 52 -15.01 -5.10 2.02
N PRO A 53 -14.76 -6.24 2.69
CA PRO A 53 -15.01 -6.36 4.12
C PRO A 53 -14.21 -5.34 4.93
N ALA A 54 -14.83 -4.77 5.96
CA ALA A 54 -14.13 -3.92 6.91
C ALA A 54 -13.11 -4.72 7.73
N LEU A 55 -12.02 -4.07 8.11
CA LEU A 55 -11.20 -4.54 9.22
C LEU A 55 -12.07 -4.67 10.50
N PRO A 56 -11.68 -5.52 11.47
CA PRO A 56 -12.40 -5.64 12.74
C PRO A 56 -12.76 -4.28 13.35
N LEU A 57 -13.98 -4.09 13.83
CA LEU A 57 -14.38 -2.80 14.40
C LEU A 57 -13.90 -2.69 15.86
N PRO A 58 -13.37 -1.54 16.31
CA PRO A 58 -12.97 -1.34 17.70
C PRO A 58 -14.16 -1.41 18.66
N PRO A 59 -13.92 -1.75 19.95
CA PRO A 59 -14.99 -1.93 20.93
C PRO A 59 -15.73 -0.62 21.24
N ILE A 60 -15.02 0.50 21.18
CA ILE A 60 -15.58 1.84 21.38
C ILE A 60 -16.04 2.34 20.02
N THR A 61 -17.34 2.57 19.90
CA THR A 61 -17.98 3.11 18.70
C THR A 61 -18.72 4.38 19.09
N HIS A 62 -18.47 5.47 18.37
CA HIS A 62 -19.29 6.67 18.45
C HIS A 62 -19.91 6.94 17.08
N SER A 63 -21.20 7.21 17.05
CA SER A 63 -21.88 7.63 15.82
C SER A 63 -21.58 9.10 15.55
N ALA A 64 -20.94 9.39 14.42
CA ALA A 64 -20.79 10.74 13.89
C ALA A 64 -21.29 10.77 12.43
N PRO A 65 -22.62 10.78 12.22
CA PRO A 65 -23.21 10.64 10.88
C PRO A 65 -22.93 11.82 9.94
N GLU A 66 -22.71 13.03 10.46
CA GLU A 66 -22.44 14.27 9.70
C GLU A 66 -21.02 14.80 9.95
N SER A 67 -20.00 13.95 9.81
CA SER A 67 -18.61 14.33 10.05
C SER A 67 -17.84 14.50 8.74
N VAL A 68 -17.02 15.55 8.64
CA VAL A 68 -16.06 15.76 7.53
C VAL A 68 -15.09 14.58 7.44
N ALA A 69 -14.86 13.88 8.55
CA ALA A 69 -14.07 12.65 8.59
C ALA A 69 -14.59 11.55 7.64
N ARG A 70 -15.92 11.43 7.48
CA ARG A 70 -16.53 10.46 6.56
C ARG A 70 -16.21 10.84 5.12
N GLU A 71 -16.54 12.07 4.72
CA GLU A 71 -16.26 12.58 3.36
C GLU A 71 -14.77 12.48 3.02
N PHE A 72 -13.90 12.80 3.97
CA PHE A 72 -12.46 12.64 3.81
C PHE A 72 -12.06 11.18 3.59
N ALA A 73 -12.58 10.23 4.38
CA ALA A 73 -12.25 8.82 4.23
C ALA A 73 -12.77 8.23 2.90
N GLU A 74 -13.96 8.63 2.45
CA GLU A 74 -14.52 8.27 1.14
C GLU A 74 -13.61 8.81 0.03
N GLN A 75 -13.33 10.12 0.03
CA GLN A 75 -12.49 10.75 -0.99
C GLN A 75 -11.07 10.18 -1.01
N PHE A 76 -10.46 9.96 0.15
CA PHE A 76 -9.14 9.32 0.27
C PHE A 76 -9.14 7.93 -0.38
N SER A 77 -10.18 7.13 -0.14
CA SER A 77 -10.29 5.76 -0.66
C SER A 77 -10.53 5.72 -2.17
N VAL A 78 -11.36 6.63 -2.70
CA VAL A 78 -11.65 6.75 -4.14
C VAL A 78 -10.44 7.29 -4.90
N ASP A 79 -9.95 8.47 -4.51
CA ASP A 79 -8.85 9.16 -5.16
C ASP A 79 -8.30 10.24 -4.22
N VAL A 80 -7.18 9.93 -3.57
CA VAL A 80 -6.53 10.85 -2.63
C VAL A 80 -6.05 12.14 -3.29
N SER A 81 -5.81 12.13 -4.62
CA SER A 81 -5.33 13.32 -5.32
C SER A 81 -6.40 14.42 -5.40
N ASN A 82 -7.67 14.06 -5.18
CA ASN A 82 -8.81 14.97 -5.09
C ASN A 82 -9.16 15.36 -3.64
N VAL A 83 -8.32 15.02 -2.65
CA VAL A 83 -8.40 15.64 -1.32
C VAL A 83 -7.85 17.07 -1.42
N ASP A 84 -8.75 18.00 -1.76
CA ASP A 84 -8.40 19.39 -2.00
C ASP A 84 -8.09 20.19 -0.72
N GLY A 85 -7.77 21.48 -0.91
CA GLY A 85 -7.43 22.36 0.21
C GLY A 85 -8.59 22.62 1.18
N ASP A 86 -9.83 22.61 0.69
CA ASP A 86 -11.01 22.91 1.48
C ASP A 86 -11.39 21.72 2.36
N LEU A 87 -11.43 20.51 1.79
CA LEU A 87 -11.67 19.28 2.53
C LEU A 87 -10.58 19.05 3.59
N ARG A 88 -9.32 19.30 3.23
CA ARG A 88 -8.20 19.25 4.19
C ARG A 88 -8.40 20.25 5.33
N ALA A 89 -8.67 21.52 5.02
CA ALA A 89 -8.86 22.55 6.04
C ALA A 89 -10.05 22.25 6.96
N ALA A 90 -11.15 21.72 6.40
CA ALA A 90 -12.32 21.30 7.16
C ALA A 90 -12.00 20.15 8.13
N LEU A 91 -11.26 19.12 7.68
CA LEU A 91 -10.82 18.02 8.53
C LEU A 91 -9.96 18.52 9.71
N PHE A 92 -8.96 19.36 9.42
CA PHE A 92 -8.08 19.91 10.47
C PHE A 92 -8.85 20.78 11.46
N LYS A 93 -9.84 21.54 10.99
CA LYS A 93 -10.71 22.34 11.85
C LYS A 93 -11.57 21.46 12.77
N GLU A 94 -12.05 20.32 12.29
CA GLU A 94 -12.87 19.39 13.07
C GLU A 94 -12.02 18.61 14.09
N LEU A 95 -10.90 18.03 13.67
CA LEU A 95 -10.14 17.07 14.48
C LEU A 95 -8.98 17.69 15.27
N GLY A 96 -8.53 18.88 14.90
CA GLY A 96 -7.40 19.56 15.55
C GLY A 96 -6.15 18.67 15.57
N SER A 97 -5.59 18.44 16.77
CA SER A 97 -4.39 17.61 16.95
C SER A 97 -4.58 16.13 16.62
N GLN A 98 -5.82 15.64 16.55
CA GLN A 98 -6.12 14.24 16.21
C GLN A 98 -6.07 13.97 14.71
N ALA A 99 -6.03 15.01 13.86
CA ALA A 99 -6.06 14.86 12.41
C ALA A 99 -4.92 13.97 11.89
N LYS A 100 -3.73 14.04 12.51
CA LYS A 100 -2.58 13.22 12.09
C LYS A 100 -2.89 11.72 12.17
N GLU A 101 -3.19 11.23 13.37
CA GLU A 101 -3.45 9.80 13.59
C GLU A 101 -4.73 9.34 12.89
N PHE A 102 -5.70 10.24 12.73
CA PHE A 102 -6.88 9.97 11.91
C PHE A 102 -6.52 9.66 10.44
N VAL A 103 -5.67 10.45 9.78
CA VAL A 103 -5.30 10.15 8.38
C VAL A 103 -4.54 8.83 8.27
N PHE A 104 -3.72 8.48 9.27
CA PHE A 104 -3.09 7.15 9.32
C PHE A 104 -4.12 6.03 9.54
N SER A 105 -5.18 6.26 10.33
CA SER A 105 -6.26 5.28 10.48
C SER A 105 -7.06 5.11 9.20
N VAL A 106 -7.26 6.17 8.41
CA VAL A 106 -7.85 6.11 7.06
C VAL A 106 -6.96 5.30 6.12
N TYR A 107 -5.63 5.51 6.11
CA TYR A 107 -4.71 4.69 5.32
C TYR A 107 -4.80 3.20 5.67
N VAL A 108 -4.82 2.86 6.96
CA VAL A 108 -4.97 1.47 7.43
C VAL A 108 -6.31 0.88 6.99
N ALA A 109 -7.41 1.61 7.20
CA ALA A 109 -8.74 1.18 6.82
C ALA A 109 -8.94 1.08 5.29
N ASP A 110 -8.18 1.83 4.51
CA ASP A 110 -8.22 1.81 3.05
C ASP A 110 -7.36 0.68 2.47
N TRP A 111 -6.08 0.59 2.85
CA TRP A 111 -5.14 -0.30 2.17
C TRP A 111 -5.00 -1.69 2.75
N PHE A 112 -5.30 -1.89 4.03
CA PHE A 112 -5.17 -3.24 4.60
C PHE A 112 -6.29 -4.17 4.10
N PRO A 113 -7.55 -3.76 3.90
CA PRO A 113 -8.52 -4.59 3.20
C PRO A 113 -8.07 -4.98 1.78
N ARG A 114 -7.44 -4.06 1.04
CA ARG A 114 -6.89 -4.33 -0.30
C ARG A 114 -5.79 -5.40 -0.25
N LEU A 115 -4.85 -5.26 0.68
CA LEU A 115 -3.80 -6.24 0.97
C LEU A 115 -4.38 -7.62 1.29
N LEU A 116 -5.30 -7.69 2.26
CA LEU A 116 -5.90 -8.94 2.70
C LEU A 116 -6.66 -9.62 1.57
N HIS A 117 -7.43 -8.86 0.79
CA HIS A 117 -8.18 -9.40 -0.34
C HIS A 117 -7.27 -9.94 -1.45
N ALA A 118 -6.20 -9.23 -1.81
CA ALA A 118 -5.24 -9.69 -2.79
C ALA A 118 -4.54 -10.99 -2.34
N LEU A 119 -4.15 -11.07 -1.06
CA LEU A 119 -3.57 -12.30 -0.49
C LEU A 119 -4.58 -13.45 -0.46
N ASP A 120 -5.84 -13.20 -0.10
CA ASP A 120 -6.90 -14.21 -0.12
C ASP A 120 -7.14 -14.75 -1.54
N LEU A 121 -7.11 -13.89 -2.55
CA LEU A 121 -7.23 -14.31 -3.95
C LEU A 121 -6.04 -15.15 -4.41
N LEU A 122 -4.82 -14.83 -3.97
CA LEU A 122 -3.59 -15.53 -4.34
C LEU A 122 -3.41 -16.88 -3.64
N PHE A 123 -3.74 -16.96 -2.35
CA PHE A 123 -3.41 -18.11 -1.48
C PHE A 123 -4.64 -18.83 -0.91
N GLY A 124 -5.84 -18.29 -1.12
CA GLY A 124 -7.06 -18.75 -0.46
C GLY A 124 -7.31 -17.98 0.85
N PRO A 125 -8.57 -18.00 1.32
CA PRO A 125 -9.02 -17.16 2.41
C PRO A 125 -8.21 -17.46 3.67
N TRP A 126 -7.88 -16.43 4.44
CA TRP A 126 -7.29 -16.59 5.76
C TRP A 126 -8.19 -17.45 6.66
N THR A 127 -7.88 -18.75 6.78
CA THR A 127 -8.72 -19.72 7.52
C THR A 127 -8.23 -19.97 8.95
N SER A 128 -6.98 -19.63 9.29
CA SER A 128 -6.47 -19.80 10.65
C SER A 128 -7.15 -18.84 11.64
N GLU A 129 -8.24 -19.29 12.26
CA GLU A 129 -8.91 -18.74 13.45
C GLU A 129 -8.02 -18.68 14.71
N ALA A 130 -6.70 -18.86 14.58
CA ALA A 130 -5.71 -18.71 15.65
C ALA A 130 -5.06 -17.30 15.64
N LYS A 131 -5.79 -16.19 15.50
CA LYS A 131 -6.80 -15.85 16.49
C LYS A 131 -7.49 -14.52 16.24
N LEU A 132 -6.98 -13.47 15.60
CA LEU A 132 -7.63 -12.12 15.60
C LEU A 132 -8.11 -11.61 17.00
N THR A 133 -7.99 -12.38 18.08
CA THR A 133 -8.05 -11.96 19.47
C THR A 133 -6.66 -11.40 19.77
N ALA A 134 -6.31 -10.30 19.12
CA ALA A 134 -5.36 -9.41 19.73
C ALA A 134 -6.14 -8.54 20.72
N GLU A 135 -5.54 -8.27 21.86
CA GLU A 135 -6.03 -7.20 22.72
C GLU A 135 -5.95 -5.90 21.93
N TRP A 136 -7.05 -5.14 21.90
CA TRP A 136 -7.06 -3.80 21.35
C TRP A 136 -6.04 -2.94 22.09
N ARG A 137 -5.26 -2.17 21.34
CA ARG A 137 -4.20 -1.32 21.90
C ARG A 137 -4.38 0.12 21.44
N GLU A 138 -4.19 1.03 22.39
CA GLU A 138 -3.89 2.42 22.05
C GLU A 138 -2.45 2.47 21.53
N THR A 139 -2.26 3.05 20.34
CA THR A 139 -0.95 3.18 19.69
C THR A 139 -0.96 4.41 18.79
N GLU A 140 0.24 4.87 18.43
CA GLU A 140 0.43 5.86 17.39
C GLU A 140 0.57 5.14 16.05
N LEU A 141 -0.51 5.11 15.26
CA LEU A 141 -0.51 4.49 13.94
C LEU A 141 0.54 5.10 13.01
N SER A 142 0.93 6.36 13.22
CA SER A 142 2.04 6.95 12.47
C SER A 142 3.39 6.27 12.74
N VAL A 143 3.65 5.86 13.98
CA VAL A 143 4.87 5.13 14.37
C VAL A 143 4.83 3.71 13.83
N ASP A 144 3.70 3.02 14.01
CA ASP A 144 3.52 1.65 13.51
C ASP A 144 3.57 1.59 11.97
N SER A 145 3.02 2.60 11.28
CA SER A 145 3.11 2.69 9.81
C SER A 145 4.54 2.88 9.33
N ALA A 146 5.38 3.61 10.07
CA ALA A 146 6.79 3.75 9.76
C ALA A 146 7.55 2.44 9.99
N GLU A 147 7.21 1.68 11.05
CA GLU A 147 7.75 0.34 11.28
C GLU A 147 7.33 -0.65 10.19
N PHE A 148 6.05 -0.66 9.81
CA PHE A 148 5.53 -1.46 8.69
C PHE A 148 6.27 -1.15 7.39
N SER A 149 6.46 0.14 7.09
CA SER A 149 7.15 0.56 5.87
C SER A 149 8.61 0.11 5.84
N ARG A 150 9.30 0.13 6.99
CA ARG A 150 10.68 -0.38 7.11
C ARG A 150 10.74 -1.91 7.04
N SER A 151 9.79 -2.61 7.66
CA SER A 151 9.80 -4.08 7.66
C SER A 151 9.51 -4.65 6.27
N VAL A 152 8.61 -4.02 5.50
CA VAL A 152 8.41 -4.36 4.09
C VAL A 152 9.66 -4.04 3.26
N ALA A 153 10.28 -2.87 3.47
CA ALA A 153 11.50 -2.45 2.76
C ALA A 153 12.73 -3.37 2.96
N ARG A 154 12.73 -4.20 4.00
CA ARG A 154 13.78 -5.21 4.25
C ARG A 154 13.54 -6.53 3.51
N LEU A 155 12.36 -6.75 2.94
CA LEU A 155 12.14 -7.85 2.01
C LEU A 155 12.95 -7.61 0.73
N ARG A 156 13.52 -8.67 0.16
CA ARG A 156 14.47 -8.63 -0.97
C ARG A 156 14.31 -9.84 -1.91
N VAL A 157 13.16 -10.50 -1.89
CA VAL A 157 12.87 -11.64 -2.76
C VAL A 157 12.40 -11.13 -4.13
N LEU A 158 11.69 -9.99 -4.17
CA LEU A 158 11.27 -9.36 -5.41
C LEU A 158 12.43 -8.59 -6.03
N ASP A 159 12.54 -8.64 -7.36
CA ASP A 159 13.59 -7.91 -8.07
C ASP A 159 13.35 -6.39 -7.99
N PRO A 160 14.43 -5.59 -7.83
CA PRO A 160 14.31 -4.15 -7.60
C PRO A 160 13.69 -3.39 -8.78
N VAL A 161 13.78 -3.94 -10.00
CA VAL A 161 13.12 -3.34 -11.17
C VAL A 161 11.61 -3.44 -11.04
N THR A 162 11.07 -4.63 -10.73
CA THR A 162 9.63 -4.80 -10.50
C THR A 162 9.13 -3.94 -9.34
N THR A 163 9.85 -3.90 -8.21
CA THR A 163 9.52 -3.03 -7.06
C THR A 163 9.42 -1.55 -7.49
N GLU A 164 10.39 -1.06 -8.27
CA GLU A 164 10.39 0.33 -8.71
C GLU A 164 9.27 0.63 -9.72
N LEU A 165 8.96 -0.31 -10.63
CA LEU A 165 7.87 -0.14 -11.60
C LEU A 165 6.50 0.01 -10.91
N VAL A 166 6.19 -0.87 -9.94
CA VAL A 166 4.92 -0.77 -9.22
C VAL A 166 4.86 0.48 -8.35
N ARG A 167 6.00 0.87 -7.74
CA ARG A 167 6.09 2.12 -6.97
C ARG A 167 5.81 3.34 -7.84
N LEU A 168 6.41 3.43 -9.03
CA LEU A 168 6.20 4.54 -9.95
C LEU A 168 4.78 4.58 -10.49
N ARG A 169 4.19 3.41 -10.82
CA ARG A 169 2.77 3.33 -11.22
C ARG A 169 1.85 3.88 -10.14
N GLN A 170 2.02 3.45 -8.89
CA GLN A 170 1.21 3.95 -7.77
C GLN A 170 1.48 5.42 -7.45
N ALA A 171 2.74 5.88 -7.53
CA ALA A 171 3.07 7.29 -7.37
C ALA A 171 2.33 8.19 -8.37
N ARG A 172 2.19 7.73 -9.63
CA ARG A 172 1.43 8.42 -10.68
C ARG A 172 -0.08 8.36 -10.40
N GLN A 173 -0.62 7.21 -10.01
CA GLN A 173 -2.04 7.04 -9.67
C GLN A 173 -2.49 7.86 -8.45
N HIS A 174 -1.65 7.94 -7.41
CA HIS A 174 -1.92 8.75 -6.22
C HIS A 174 -1.54 10.23 -6.40
N ASN A 175 -0.93 10.57 -7.55
CA ASN A 175 -0.38 11.87 -7.86
C ASN A 175 0.63 12.41 -6.81
N CYS A 176 1.38 11.52 -6.14
CA CYS A 176 2.40 11.91 -5.15
C CYS A 176 3.59 12.59 -5.84
N ARG A 177 3.74 13.91 -5.70
CA ARG A 177 4.79 14.66 -6.41
C ARG A 177 6.20 14.30 -5.93
N LEU A 178 6.38 14.12 -4.62
CA LEU A 178 7.60 13.59 -4.01
C LEU A 178 7.97 12.22 -4.60
N CYS A 179 7.03 11.29 -4.63
CA CYS A 179 7.29 9.93 -5.06
C CYS A 179 7.69 9.89 -6.55
N LYS A 180 7.07 10.73 -7.39
CA LYS A 180 7.40 10.85 -8.82
C LYS A 180 8.80 11.44 -9.05
N SER A 181 9.30 12.29 -8.14
CA SER A 181 10.61 12.94 -8.26
C SER A 181 11.79 12.06 -7.81
N LEU A 182 11.55 10.80 -7.48
CA LEU A 182 12.54 9.89 -6.89
C LEU A 182 12.79 8.67 -7.79
N ARG A 183 14.03 8.15 -7.78
CA ARG A 183 14.41 6.86 -8.37
C ARG A 183 15.23 6.01 -7.40
N MET A 184 14.91 4.73 -7.31
CA MET A 184 15.66 3.80 -6.46
C MET A 184 16.99 3.39 -7.10
N SER A 185 18.10 3.54 -6.36
CA SER A 185 19.46 3.20 -6.82
C SER A 185 19.55 1.74 -7.30
N SER A 186 19.01 0.80 -6.54
CA SER A 186 19.05 -0.64 -6.83
C SER A 186 18.36 -1.01 -8.15
N ALA A 187 17.29 -0.31 -8.54
CA ALA A 187 16.63 -0.52 -9.82
C ALA A 187 17.52 -0.04 -10.98
N LEU A 188 18.16 1.11 -10.81
CA LEU A 188 19.09 1.67 -11.79
C LEU A 188 20.34 0.79 -11.95
N GLU A 189 20.88 0.26 -10.85
CA GLU A 189 22.00 -0.69 -10.84
C GLU A 189 21.63 -2.03 -11.50
N ALA A 190 20.37 -2.46 -11.37
CA ALA A 190 19.83 -3.61 -12.08
C ALA A 190 19.55 -3.35 -13.57
N GLY A 191 19.85 -2.15 -14.08
CA GLY A 191 19.77 -1.81 -15.50
C GLY A 191 18.46 -1.17 -15.94
N ALA A 192 17.59 -0.78 -15.01
CA ALA A 192 16.44 0.06 -15.34
C ALA A 192 16.88 1.50 -15.64
N ASP A 193 16.13 2.18 -16.51
CA ASP A 193 16.34 3.56 -16.88
C ASP A 193 15.01 4.29 -17.08
N GLU A 194 15.07 5.58 -17.37
CA GLU A 194 13.87 6.40 -17.57
C GLU A 194 13.02 5.91 -18.75
N ALA A 195 13.63 5.37 -19.81
CA ALA A 195 12.88 4.82 -20.94
C ALA A 195 12.00 3.64 -20.49
N LEU A 196 12.53 2.74 -19.66
CA LEU A 196 11.77 1.65 -19.07
C LEU A 196 10.71 2.15 -18.07
N PHE A 197 10.99 3.21 -17.31
CA PHE A 197 10.03 3.82 -16.39
C PHE A 197 8.91 4.60 -17.10
N ASP A 198 9.15 5.16 -18.28
CA ASP A 198 8.12 5.88 -19.05
C ASP A 198 7.03 4.94 -19.57
N GLU A 199 7.37 3.67 -19.79
CA GLU A 199 6.41 2.64 -20.23
C GLU A 199 5.35 2.30 -19.19
N VAL A 200 5.53 2.62 -17.89
CA VAL A 200 4.60 2.15 -16.84
C VAL A 200 3.19 2.70 -17.00
N ASP A 201 2.99 3.85 -17.66
CA ASP A 201 1.65 4.42 -17.86
C ASP A 201 0.84 3.68 -18.94
N ASN A 202 1.52 3.16 -19.96
CA ASN A 202 0.92 2.43 -21.09
C ASN A 202 1.46 1.00 -21.17
N TYR A 203 1.71 0.38 -20.02
CA TYR A 203 2.48 -0.86 -19.92
C TYR A 203 1.88 -2.02 -20.71
N GLN A 204 0.57 -2.03 -20.94
CA GLN A 204 -0.11 -3.05 -21.74
C GLN A 204 0.43 -3.09 -23.18
N ASP A 205 0.68 -1.93 -23.78
CA ASP A 205 1.16 -1.76 -25.15
C ASP A 205 2.69 -1.63 -25.24
N SER A 206 3.38 -1.66 -24.10
CA SER A 206 4.84 -1.53 -24.01
C SER A 206 5.62 -2.81 -24.35
N ALA A 207 6.94 -2.66 -24.44
CA ALA A 207 7.89 -3.78 -24.52
C ALA A 207 8.22 -4.44 -23.16
N LEU A 208 7.55 -4.05 -22.07
CA LEU A 208 7.75 -4.67 -20.76
C LEU A 208 7.46 -6.17 -20.79
N SER A 209 8.16 -6.93 -19.95
CA SER A 209 7.97 -8.39 -19.86
C SER A 209 6.57 -8.74 -19.35
N ALA A 210 6.08 -9.95 -19.64
CA ALA A 210 4.81 -10.44 -19.12
C ALA A 210 4.75 -10.40 -17.58
N ARG A 211 5.89 -10.69 -16.92
CA ARG A 211 6.06 -10.55 -15.47
C ARG A 211 5.83 -9.12 -14.98
N HIS A 212 6.44 -8.11 -15.63
CA HIS A 212 6.22 -6.70 -15.27
C HIS A 212 4.76 -6.27 -15.52
N LYS A 213 4.16 -6.71 -16.64
CA LYS A 213 2.75 -6.40 -16.95
C LYS A 213 1.79 -7.04 -15.93
N ALA A 214 2.09 -8.24 -15.43
CA ALA A 214 1.31 -8.87 -14.37
C ALA A 214 1.36 -8.08 -13.06
N ALA A 215 2.55 -7.65 -12.62
CA ALA A 215 2.70 -6.80 -11.44
C ALA A 215 1.97 -5.45 -11.58
N LEU A 216 2.09 -4.79 -12.73
CA LEU A 216 1.42 -3.51 -12.99
C LEU A 216 -0.10 -3.66 -13.09
N SER A 217 -0.60 -4.78 -13.63
CA SER A 217 -2.04 -5.08 -13.66
C SER A 217 -2.62 -5.34 -12.28
N LEU A 218 -1.85 -6.01 -11.41
CA LEU A 218 -2.24 -6.16 -10.00
C LEU A 218 -2.25 -4.80 -9.29
N ALA A 219 -1.26 -3.93 -9.51
CA ALA A 219 -1.24 -2.58 -8.97
C ALA A 219 -2.48 -1.78 -9.39
N ASP A 220 -2.83 -1.79 -10.68
CA ASP A 220 -4.04 -1.14 -11.20
C ASP A 220 -5.31 -1.66 -10.55
N ALA A 221 -5.48 -2.98 -10.48
CA ALA A 221 -6.65 -3.60 -9.89
C ALA A 221 -6.77 -3.26 -8.39
N MET A 222 -5.66 -3.34 -7.65
CA MET A 222 -5.63 -3.00 -6.23
C MET A 222 -5.91 -1.52 -5.97
N VAL A 223 -5.52 -0.60 -6.87
CA VAL A 223 -5.76 0.84 -6.69
C VAL A 223 -7.18 1.25 -7.11
N TRP A 224 -7.68 0.78 -8.25
CA TRP A 224 -8.91 1.31 -8.83
C TRP A 224 -10.14 0.42 -8.67
N GLN A 225 -9.96 -0.91 -8.56
CA GLN A 225 -11.06 -1.87 -8.46
C GLN A 225 -10.79 -2.97 -7.42
N PRO A 226 -10.44 -2.62 -6.18
CA PRO A 226 -9.97 -3.59 -5.20
C PRO A 226 -11.02 -4.62 -4.80
N GLY A 227 -12.32 -4.31 -4.87
CA GLY A 227 -13.41 -5.27 -4.64
C GLY A 227 -13.68 -6.24 -5.79
N TYR A 228 -13.04 -6.04 -6.95
CA TYR A 228 -13.32 -6.77 -8.19
C TYR A 228 -12.04 -7.05 -8.99
N ILE A 229 -11.01 -7.59 -8.33
CA ILE A 229 -9.77 -7.96 -9.02
C ILE A 229 -10.05 -9.13 -10.00
N PRO A 230 -9.82 -8.96 -11.32
CA PRO A 230 -10.09 -10.01 -12.30
C PRO A 230 -9.25 -11.28 -12.07
N ALA A 231 -9.83 -12.44 -12.36
CA ALA A 231 -9.16 -13.72 -12.13
C ALA A 231 -7.87 -13.89 -12.97
N ASP A 232 -7.87 -13.38 -14.20
CA ASP A 232 -6.72 -13.39 -15.09
C ASP A 232 -5.55 -12.53 -14.57
N VAL A 233 -5.82 -11.46 -13.82
CA VAL A 233 -4.78 -10.69 -13.12
C VAL A 233 -4.12 -11.55 -12.04
N ILE A 234 -4.90 -12.28 -11.25
CA ILE A 234 -4.38 -13.17 -10.20
C ILE A 234 -3.62 -14.36 -10.80
N ASP A 235 -4.15 -14.95 -11.88
CA ASP A 235 -3.52 -16.07 -12.57
C ASP A 235 -2.19 -15.65 -13.21
N ALA A 236 -2.11 -14.45 -13.80
CA ALA A 236 -0.85 -13.91 -14.33
C ALA A 236 0.19 -13.66 -13.22
N VAL A 237 -0.23 -13.23 -12.02
CA VAL A 237 0.67 -13.11 -10.87
C VAL A 237 1.20 -14.49 -10.47
N ARG A 238 0.33 -15.49 -10.35
CA ARG A 238 0.74 -16.88 -10.05
C ARG A 238 1.67 -17.49 -11.11
N GLU A 239 1.45 -17.17 -12.38
CA GLU A 239 2.28 -17.65 -13.49
C GLU A 239 3.71 -17.10 -13.42
N HIS A 240 3.85 -15.85 -13.01
CA HIS A 240 5.12 -15.13 -13.15
C HIS A 240 5.87 -14.89 -11.84
N PHE A 241 5.23 -15.06 -10.68
CA PHE A 241 5.82 -14.81 -9.37
C PHE A 241 5.71 -16.05 -8.48
N SER A 242 6.81 -16.35 -7.78
CA SER A 242 6.78 -17.35 -6.72
C SER A 242 5.85 -16.90 -5.56
N PRO A 243 5.45 -17.82 -4.67
CA PRO A 243 4.68 -17.47 -3.47
C PRO A 243 5.31 -16.36 -2.61
N ALA A 244 6.64 -16.39 -2.43
CA ALA A 244 7.34 -15.38 -1.64
C ALA A 244 7.35 -14.02 -2.35
N GLU A 245 7.65 -13.99 -3.65
CA GLU A 245 7.59 -12.76 -4.45
C GLU A 245 6.17 -12.19 -4.52
N SER A 246 5.14 -13.03 -4.58
CA SER A 246 3.75 -12.58 -4.58
C SER A 246 3.35 -11.90 -3.27
N VAL A 247 3.81 -12.43 -2.12
CA VAL A 247 3.61 -11.78 -0.83
C VAL A 247 4.34 -10.43 -0.78
N GLU A 248 5.61 -10.40 -1.18
CA GLU A 248 6.41 -9.18 -1.21
C GLU A 248 5.82 -8.12 -2.15
N LEU A 249 5.33 -8.52 -3.33
CA LEU A 249 4.69 -7.64 -4.31
C LEU A 249 3.46 -6.93 -3.74
N VAL A 250 2.56 -7.65 -3.07
CA VAL A 250 1.35 -7.06 -2.46
C VAL A 250 1.74 -6.16 -1.26
N LEU A 251 2.76 -6.55 -0.49
CA LEU A 251 3.28 -5.75 0.62
C LEU A 251 3.95 -4.46 0.13
N ASP A 252 4.74 -4.51 -0.94
CA ASP A 252 5.35 -3.35 -1.59
C ASP A 252 4.27 -2.38 -2.04
N MET A 253 3.20 -2.87 -2.70
CA MET A 253 2.08 -2.03 -3.10
C MET A 253 1.40 -1.35 -1.90
N THR A 254 1.26 -2.08 -0.79
CA THR A 254 0.70 -1.55 0.45
C THR A 254 1.62 -0.49 1.06
N ARG A 255 2.93 -0.75 1.14
CA ARG A 255 3.94 0.21 1.59
C ARG A 255 3.93 1.48 0.75
N ASN A 256 3.91 1.35 -0.58
CA ASN A 256 3.90 2.48 -1.51
C ASN A 256 2.66 3.37 -1.33
N ALA A 257 1.53 2.77 -0.99
CA ALA A 257 0.29 3.48 -0.72
C ALA A 257 0.33 4.36 0.54
N SER A 258 1.33 4.21 1.41
CA SER A 258 1.57 5.19 2.50
C SER A 258 1.81 6.61 1.96
N SER A 259 2.22 6.75 0.69
CA SER A 259 2.31 8.04 -0.01
C SER A 259 0.99 8.82 -0.02
N LYS A 260 -0.15 8.13 0.01
CA LYS A 260 -1.47 8.76 0.10
C LYS A 260 -1.59 9.64 1.35
N VAL A 261 -0.91 9.31 2.45
CA VAL A 261 -0.89 10.14 3.67
C VAL A 261 -0.24 11.50 3.38
N ALA A 262 0.91 11.53 2.69
CA ALA A 262 1.57 12.78 2.33
C ALA A 262 0.72 13.63 1.36
N VAL A 263 0.10 12.98 0.37
CA VAL A 263 -0.82 13.65 -0.57
C VAL A 263 -2.03 14.24 0.14
N ALA A 264 -2.65 13.48 1.05
CA ALA A 264 -3.81 13.93 1.81
C ALA A 264 -3.47 15.15 2.69
N PHE A 265 -2.26 15.22 3.23
CA PHE A 265 -1.75 16.41 3.93
C PHE A 265 -1.27 17.55 3.02
N GLY A 266 -1.13 17.31 1.72
CA GLY A 266 -0.50 18.26 0.78
C GLY A 266 0.99 18.48 1.06
N SER A 267 1.64 17.55 1.76
CA SER A 267 3.04 17.61 2.18
C SER A 267 3.96 16.81 1.26
N ASP A 268 3.51 16.51 0.05
CA ASP A 268 4.20 15.68 -0.95
C ASP A 268 5.04 16.52 -1.93
N ALA A 269 5.56 17.68 -1.53
CA ALA A 269 6.37 18.52 -2.41
C ALA A 269 7.56 17.72 -3.00
N PRO A 270 7.87 17.88 -4.30
CA PRO A 270 9.02 17.20 -4.90
C PRO A 270 10.33 17.68 -4.27
N HIS A 271 11.32 16.81 -4.19
CA HIS A 271 12.65 17.18 -3.69
C HIS A 271 13.47 17.97 -4.72
N VAL A 272 13.10 17.89 -6.00
CA VAL A 272 13.77 18.55 -7.12
C VAL A 272 12.78 19.34 -7.96
N ASP A 273 13.24 20.46 -8.53
CA ASP A 273 12.44 21.28 -9.44
C ASP A 273 12.38 20.67 -10.86
N GLU A 274 13.48 20.04 -11.29
CA GLU A 274 13.61 19.37 -12.59
C GLU A 274 14.32 18.01 -12.41
N GLY A 275 13.97 17.04 -13.25
CA GLY A 275 14.58 15.72 -13.24
C GLY A 275 14.13 14.83 -12.07
N VAL A 276 15.05 13.98 -11.60
CA VAL A 276 14.83 13.00 -10.54
C VAL A 276 16.02 12.94 -9.58
N GLU A 277 15.72 12.73 -8.30
CA GLU A 277 16.69 12.44 -7.25
C GLU A 277 16.82 10.92 -7.04
N ILE A 278 18.05 10.44 -6.89
CA ILE A 278 18.35 9.04 -6.59
C ILE A 278 18.36 8.85 -5.07
N TYR A 279 17.63 7.84 -4.61
CA TYR A 279 17.61 7.41 -3.22
C TYR A 279 17.92 5.92 -3.11
N GLU A 280 18.33 5.50 -1.93
CA GLU A 280 18.55 4.09 -1.58
C GLU A 280 17.69 3.69 -0.39
N VAL A 281 17.38 2.40 -0.34
CA VAL A 281 16.84 1.72 0.84
C VAL A 281 17.90 0.75 1.33
N ASP A 282 18.43 0.96 2.53
CA ASP A 282 19.48 0.11 3.10
C ASP A 282 18.95 -1.23 3.64
N GLU A 283 19.85 -2.06 4.18
CA GLU A 283 19.52 -3.38 4.74
C GLU A 283 18.58 -3.31 5.96
N ASP A 284 18.52 -2.16 6.65
CA ASP A 284 17.61 -1.91 7.77
C ASP A 284 16.24 -1.38 7.32
N GLY A 285 16.08 -1.11 6.02
CA GLY A 285 14.88 -0.53 5.42
C GLY A 285 14.82 1.00 5.57
N GLN A 286 15.93 1.65 5.94
CA GLN A 286 16.02 3.11 6.04
C GLN A 286 16.23 3.72 4.66
N VAL A 287 15.66 4.91 4.46
CA VAL A 287 15.74 5.63 3.20
C VAL A 287 16.81 6.71 3.30
N THR A 288 17.76 6.71 2.36
CA THR A 288 18.77 7.77 2.19
C THR A 288 18.54 8.48 0.86
N PHE A 289 18.33 9.79 0.92
CA PHE A 289 18.18 10.67 -0.24
C PHE A 289 19.51 11.32 -0.65
N GLY A 290 19.53 12.03 -1.78
CA GLY A 290 20.68 12.83 -2.21
C GLY A 290 21.87 12.05 -2.76
N LEU A 291 21.66 10.80 -3.22
CA LEU A 291 22.75 9.98 -3.79
C LEU A 291 23.14 10.39 -5.21
N GLY A 292 22.29 11.18 -5.87
CA GLY A 292 22.55 11.73 -7.19
C GLY A 292 21.31 12.40 -7.78
N PHE A 293 21.52 13.15 -8.86
CA PHE A 293 20.46 13.83 -9.58
C PHE A 293 20.60 13.52 -11.08
N ARG A 294 19.49 13.21 -11.75
CA ARG A 294 19.43 13.01 -13.20
C ARG A 294 18.42 13.99 -13.78
N VAL A 295 18.78 14.63 -14.90
CA VAL A 295 17.89 15.50 -15.67
C VAL A 295 17.37 14.73 -16.87
#